data_AF-A0A963EAE9-F1
#
_entry.id   AF-A0A963EAE9-F1
#
_cell.length_a   1.000
_cell.length_b   1.000
_cell.length_c   1.000
_cell.angle_alpha   90.00
_cell.angle_beta   90.00
_cell.angle_gamma   90.00
#
_symmetry.space_group_name_H-M   'P 1'
#
loop_
_entity.id
_entity.type
_entity.pdbx_description
1 polymer ?
#
loop_
_entity_poly.entity_id
_entity_poly.type
_entity_poly.pdbx_seq_one_letter_code
_entity_poly.pdbx_strand_id
1 'polypeptide(L)'
;MIRLSKITDYGVLIMRCLAQANARQMSAREIAQITRVNLPTVSKVLKLLVGRGLVRSTRGSSGGYQLVNTPEQTSLAEIIRALDGDVSLTECCSQ
;
A
#
# COMPACT_ATOMS: atom_id res chain seq x y z
N MET A 1 15.77 -12.48 12.68
CA MET A 1 15.12 -12.82 11.39
C MET A 1 14.02 -11.79 11.16
N ILE A 2 13.94 -11.15 9.99
CA ILE A 2 12.96 -10.08 9.74
C ILE A 2 11.56 -10.70 9.62
N ARG A 3 10.60 -10.22 10.42
CA ARG A 3 9.21 -10.69 10.39
C ARG A 3 8.30 -9.53 9.97
N LEU A 4 7.71 -9.64 8.79
CA LEU A 4 6.70 -8.70 8.28
C LEU A 4 5.32 -9.34 8.35
N SER A 5 4.28 -8.51 8.47
CA SER A 5 2.91 -9.02 8.39
C SER A 5 2.51 -9.32 6.94
N LYS A 6 1.55 -10.24 6.75
CA LYS A 6 0.94 -10.46 5.42
C LYS A 6 0.31 -9.18 4.86
N ILE A 7 -0.15 -8.26 5.71
CA ILE A 7 -0.72 -6.99 5.26
C ILE A 7 0.36 -6.15 4.58
N THR A 8 1.59 -6.16 5.10
CA THR A 8 2.75 -5.51 4.47
C THR A 8 3.08 -6.12 3.11
N ASP A 9 3.10 -7.45 3.00
CA ASP A 9 3.32 -8.12 1.70
C ASP A 9 2.28 -7.69 0.65
N TYR A 10 0.99 -7.66 1.03
CA TYR A 10 -0.08 -7.18 0.15
C TYR A 10 0.04 -5.69 -0.15
N GLY A 11 0.49 -4.89 0.82
CA GLY A 11 0.80 -3.48 0.66
C GLY A 11 1.80 -3.22 -0.46
N VAL A 12 2.91 -3.95 -0.47
CA VAL A 12 3.94 -3.83 -1.50
C VAL A 12 3.36 -4.19 -2.88
N LEU A 13 2.57 -5.27 -2.98
CA LEU A 13 1.91 -5.66 -4.24
C LEU A 13 0.95 -4.58 -4.76
N ILE A 14 0.15 -4.00 -3.87
CA ILE A 14 -0.81 -2.94 -4.21
C ILE A 14 -0.08 -1.66 -4.62
N MET A 15 0.97 -1.26 -3.89
CA MET A 15 1.78 -0.08 -4.23
C MET A 15 2.47 -0.24 -5.58
N ARG A 16 3.02 -1.43 -5.89
CA ARG A 16 3.58 -1.75 -7.22
C ARG A 16 2.52 -1.66 -8.32
N CYS A 17 1.31 -2.17 -8.07
CA CYS A 17 0.19 -2.09 -9.02
C CYS A 17 -0.15 -0.62 -9.34
N LEU A 18 -0.28 0.23 -8.31
CA LEU A 18 -0.53 1.66 -8.48
C LEU A 18 0.64 2.39 -9.17
N ALA A 19 1.87 2.01 -8.89
CA ALA A 19 3.05 2.57 -9.56
C ALA A 19 3.04 2.32 -11.07
N GLN A 20 2.59 1.14 -11.50
CA GLN A 20 2.50 0.77 -12.92
C GLN A 20 1.34 1.46 -13.66
N ALA A 21 0.41 2.09 -12.92
CA ALA A 21 -0.72 2.79 -13.50
C ALA A 21 -0.37 4.17 -14.09
N ASN A 22 0.88 4.63 -13.99
CA ASN A 22 1.35 5.91 -14.54
C ASN A 22 0.43 7.09 -14.19
N ALA A 23 0.17 7.29 -12.89
CA ALA A 23 -0.72 8.31 -12.33
C ALA A 23 -2.23 8.17 -12.66
N ARG A 24 -2.64 7.12 -13.38
CA ARG A 24 -4.07 6.79 -13.55
C ARG A 24 -4.67 6.30 -12.23
N GLN A 25 -5.90 6.76 -11.95
CA GLN A 25 -6.68 6.23 -10.82
C GLN A 25 -7.18 4.82 -11.10
N MET A 26 -7.08 3.96 -10.09
CA MET A 26 -7.55 2.58 -10.15
C MET A 26 -8.60 2.30 -9.08
N SER A 27 -9.64 1.56 -9.43
CA SER A 27 -10.63 1.14 -8.44
C SER A 27 -10.07 0.01 -7.55
N ALA A 28 -10.59 -0.13 -6.32
CA ALA A 28 -10.19 -1.25 -5.46
C ALA A 28 -10.50 -2.63 -6.09
N ARG A 29 -11.54 -2.72 -6.92
CA ARG A 29 -11.89 -3.94 -7.68
C ARG A 29 -10.86 -4.26 -8.75
N GLU A 30 -10.43 -3.25 -9.50
CA GLU A 30 -9.39 -3.39 -10.52
C GLU A 30 -8.06 -3.82 -9.89
N ILE A 31 -7.67 -3.19 -8.78
CA ILE A 31 -6.46 -3.56 -8.02
C ILE A 31 -6.56 -5.00 -7.52
N ALA A 32 -7.70 -5.42 -6.98
CA ALA A 32 -7.93 -6.80 -6.54
C ALA A 32 -7.80 -7.82 -7.68
N GLN A 33 -8.31 -7.49 -8.88
CA GLN A 33 -8.18 -8.35 -10.06
C GLN A 33 -6.71 -8.50 -10.50
N ILE A 34 -5.97 -7.40 -10.58
CA ILE A 34 -4.57 -7.41 -11.03
C ILE A 34 -3.65 -8.09 -10.01
N THR A 35 -3.81 -7.76 -8.72
CA THR A 35 -2.96 -8.30 -7.65
C THR A 35 -3.36 -9.70 -7.20
N ARG A 36 -4.56 -10.17 -7.58
CA ARG A 36 -5.20 -11.40 -7.10
C ARG A 36 -5.42 -11.45 -5.58
N VAL A 37 -5.31 -10.31 -4.90
CA VAL A 37 -5.66 -10.16 -3.48
C VAL A 37 -7.16 -9.92 -3.38
N ASN A 38 -7.83 -10.58 -2.43
CA ASN A 38 -9.27 -10.41 -2.30
C ASN A 38 -9.66 -8.95 -2.00
N LEU A 39 -10.81 -8.53 -2.52
CA LEU A 39 -11.28 -7.14 -2.42
C LEU A 39 -11.35 -6.60 -0.98
N PRO A 40 -11.80 -7.37 0.04
CA PRO A 40 -11.78 -6.89 1.43
C PRO A 40 -10.37 -6.54 1.91
N THR A 41 -9.38 -7.36 1.60
CA THR A 41 -7.98 -7.14 1.98
C THR A 41 -7.40 -5.94 1.25
N VAL A 42 -7.62 -5.83 -0.07
CA VAL A 42 -7.23 -4.64 -0.83
C VAL A 42 -7.82 -3.36 -0.23
N SER A 43 -9.12 -3.37 0.07
CA SER A 43 -9.80 -2.20 0.64
C SER A 43 -9.24 -1.83 2.02
N LYS A 44 -8.94 -2.83 2.86
CA LYS A 44 -8.29 -2.62 4.17
C LYS A 44 -6.92 -1.98 4.00
N VAL A 45 -6.08 -2.53 3.13
CA VAL A 45 -4.72 -2.04 2.88
C VAL A 45 -4.74 -0.62 2.31
N LEU A 46 -5.58 -0.35 1.31
CA LEU A 46 -5.74 0.99 0.73
C LEU A 46 -6.16 2.02 1.78
N LYS A 47 -7.07 1.66 2.70
CA LYS A 47 -7.47 2.54 3.81
C LYS A 47 -6.29 2.89 4.72
N LEU A 48 -5.43 1.92 5.05
CA LEU A 48 -4.22 2.15 5.84
C LEU A 48 -3.24 3.08 5.11
N LEU A 49 -2.98 2.81 3.83
CA LEU A 49 -2.08 3.60 3.00
C LEU A 49 -2.58 5.04 2.79
N VAL A 50 -3.90 5.24 2.65
CA VAL A 50 -4.52 6.57 2.61
C VAL A 50 -4.34 7.30 3.92
N GLY A 51 -4.57 6.62 5.05
CA GLY A 51 -4.36 7.22 6.38
C GLY A 51 -2.91 7.63 6.66
N ARG A 52 -1.94 7.07 5.93
CA ARG A 52 -0.52 7.38 6.01
C ARG A 52 -0.01 8.28 4.88
N GLY A 53 -0.90 8.76 4.00
CA GLY A 53 -0.53 9.70 2.94
C GLY A 53 0.29 9.11 1.79
N LEU A 54 0.36 7.77 1.66
CA LEU A 54 1.05 7.12 0.54
C LEU A 54 0.17 7.00 -0.70
N VAL A 55 -1.15 6.90 -0.49
CA VAL A 55 -2.16 6.76 -1.54
C VAL A 55 -3.22 7.83 -1.36
N ARG A 56 -3.69 8.43 -2.45
CA ARG A 56 -4.85 9.32 -2.46
C ARG A 56 -6.08 8.56 -2.92
N SER A 57 -7.20 8.79 -2.24
CA SER A 57 -8.51 8.29 -2.67
C SER A 57 -9.36 9.44 -3.22
N THR A 58 -9.91 9.24 -4.41
CA THR A 58 -10.86 10.14 -5.07
C THR A 58 -12.23 9.45 -5.12
N ARG A 59 -13.29 10.14 -4.70
CA ARG A 59 -14.67 9.63 -4.77
C ARG A 59 -15.31 9.94 -6.14
N GLY A 60 -16.36 9.20 -6.49
CA GLY A 60 -17.14 9.41 -7.72
C GLY A 60 -17.05 8.25 -8.70
N SER A 61 -17.81 8.32 -9.79
CA SER A 61 -17.87 7.30 -10.85
C SER A 61 -16.53 7.10 -11.57
N SER A 62 -15.72 8.16 -11.67
CA SER A 62 -14.35 8.14 -12.20
C SER A 62 -13.28 8.16 -11.12
N GLY A 63 -13.68 7.96 -9.86
CA GLY A 63 -12.77 7.95 -8.71
C GLY A 63 -11.96 6.67 -8.59
N GLY A 64 -11.08 6.63 -7.58
CA GLY A 64 -10.22 5.49 -7.34
C GLY A 64 -9.06 5.83 -6.42
N TYR A 65 -7.98 5.08 -6.57
CA TYR A 65 -6.77 5.21 -5.80
C TYR A 65 -5.59 5.47 -6.74
N GLN A 66 -4.67 6.32 -6.29
CA GLN A 66 -3.42 6.63 -6.98
C GLN A 66 -2.34 6.92 -5.94
N LEU A 67 -1.06 6.78 -6.31
CA LEU A 67 0.03 7.20 -5.42
C LEU A 67 -0.03 8.71 -5.17
N VAL A 68 0.38 9.14 -3.98
CA VAL A 68 0.53 10.57 -3.66
C VAL A 68 1.79 11.14 -4.33
N ASN A 69 2.90 10.40 -4.25
CA ASN A 69 4.18 10.74 -4.84
C ASN A 69 4.51 9.81 -6.02
N THR A 70 5.57 10.12 -6.74
CA THR A 70 6.10 9.21 -7.76
C THR A 70 6.62 7.91 -7.11
N PRO A 71 6.62 6.77 -7.83
CA PRO A 71 7.17 5.51 -7.31
C PRO A 71 8.60 5.65 -6.80
N GLU A 72 9.43 6.44 -7.48
CA GLU A 72 10.84 6.68 -7.16
C GLU A 72 11.03 7.44 -5.83
N GLN A 73 10.00 8.18 -5.41
CA GLN A 73 9.97 8.93 -4.16
C GLN A 73 9.35 8.14 -3.00
N THR A 74 8.91 6.90 -3.23
CA THR A 74 8.28 6.08 -2.19
C THR A 74 9.17 4.88 -1.87
N SER A 75 9.81 4.91 -0.70
CA SER A 75 10.69 3.84 -0.25
C SER A 75 9.90 2.64 0.31
N LEU A 76 10.51 1.45 0.23
CA LEU A 76 9.96 0.25 0.88
C LEU A 76 9.82 0.44 2.39
N ALA A 77 10.74 1.17 3.02
CA ALA A 77 10.70 1.46 4.46
C ALA A 77 9.47 2.29 4.84
N GLU A 78 9.04 3.23 4.01
CA GLU A 78 7.79 3.99 4.24
C GLU A 78 6.55 3.11 4.14
N ILE A 79 6.51 2.19 3.18
CA ILE A 79 5.40 1.23 3.04
C ILE A 79 5.32 0.33 4.28
N ILE A 80 6.47 -0.19 4.72
CA ILE A 80 6.55 -1.04 5.91
C ILE A 80 6.09 -0.26 7.15
N ARG A 81 6.62 0.96 7.38
CA ARG A 81 6.20 1.81 8.52
C ARG A 81 4.72 2.16 8.49
N ALA A 82 4.15 2.36 7.30
CA ALA A 82 2.73 2.67 7.16
C ALA A 82 1.83 1.51 7.59
N LEU A 83 2.28 0.26 7.44
CA LEU A 83 1.45 -0.94 7.61
C LEU A 83 1.74 -1.71 8.90
N ASP A 84 3.02 -1.85 9.28
CA ASP A 84 3.45 -2.57 10.48
C ASP A 84 3.94 -1.64 11.60
N GLY A 85 4.06 -0.33 11.34
CA GLY A 85 4.58 0.64 12.31
C GLY A 85 6.12 0.61 12.38
N ASP A 86 6.69 1.08 13.49
CA ASP A 86 8.14 1.02 13.69
C ASP A 86 8.60 -0.43 13.85
N VAL A 87 9.13 -0.98 12.74
CA VAL A 87 9.58 -2.36 12.71
C VAL A 87 10.91 -2.49 13.43
N SER A 88 10.90 -3.18 14.56
CA SER A 88 12.11 -3.67 15.20
C SER A 88 12.66 -4.84 14.39
N LEU A 89 13.66 -4.57 13.55
CA LEU A 89 14.31 -5.57 12.68
C LEU A 89 14.95 -6.72 13.47
N THR A 90 15.34 -6.44 14.71
CA THR A 90 15.85 -7.42 15.68
C THR A 90 15.23 -7.14 17.06
N GLU A 91 15.13 -8.16 17.92
CA GLU A 91 14.61 -8.01 19.29
C GLU A 91 15.45 -7.02 20.12
N CYS A 92 16.72 -6.81 19.77
CA CYS A 92 17.58 -5.82 20.41
C CYS A 92 17.26 -4.38 20.00
N CYS A 93 16.56 -4.14 18.88
CA CYS A 93 16.21 -2.78 18.44
C CYS A 93 15.09 -2.16 19.29
N SER A 94 14.40 -2.95 20.12
CA SER A 94 13.39 -2.49 21.07
C SER A 94 13.90 -2.41 22.52
N GLN A 95 15.21 -2.61 22.75
CA GLN A 95 15.86 -2.38 24.04
C GLN A 95 16.38 -0.96 24.17
#